data_AF-A0A4D7YME3-F1
#
_entry.id   AF-A0A4D7YME3-F1
#
_cell.length_a   1.000
_cell.length_b   1.000
_cell.length_c   1.000
_cell.angle_alpha   90.00
_cell.angle_beta   90.00
_cell.angle_gamma   90.00
#
_symmetry.space_group_name_H-M   'P 1'
#
loop_
_entity.id
_entity.type
_entity.pdbx_description
1 polymer ?
#
loop_
_entity_poly.entity_id
_entity_poly.type
_entity_poly.pdbx_seq_one_letter_code
_entity_poly.pdbx_strand_id
1 'polypeptide(L)' 'MDGVEIATPRQLANVLGNEDTLVWNHHEGHMDWCLCAINIAESLRGSGMTARDQDRTLIIERTAKEHV' A
#
# COMPACT_ATOMS: atom_id res chain seq x y z
N MET A 1 -5.71 12.73 11.60
CA MET A 1 -4.81 11.95 10.72
C MET A 1 -5.54 10.66 10.44
N ASP A 2 -6.19 10.59 9.27
CA ASP A 2 -7.05 9.48 8.86
C ASP A 2 -6.22 8.50 8.02
N GLY A 3 -5.25 7.85 8.68
CA GLY A 3 -4.43 6.80 8.08
C GLY A 3 -5.07 5.43 8.23
N VAL A 4 -4.83 4.53 7.27
CA VAL A 4 -5.28 3.13 7.32
C VAL A 4 -4.08 2.25 7.61
N GLU A 5 -4.20 1.40 8.64
CA GLU A 5 -3.18 0.40 8.96
C GLU A 5 -3.22 -0.76 7.97
N ILE A 6 -2.06 -1.12 7.43
CA ILE A 6 -1.89 -2.18 6.44
C ILE A 6 -0.89 -3.19 6.97
N ALA A 7 -1.31 -4.45 7.03
CA ALA A 7 -0.47 -5.58 7.44
C ALA A 7 -0.19 -6.56 6.29
N THR A 8 -0.91 -6.44 5.17
CA THR A 8 -0.81 -7.38 4.04
C THR A 8 -0.91 -6.65 2.70
N PRO A 9 -0.32 -7.19 1.62
CA PRO A 9 -0.48 -6.59 0.29
C PRO A 9 -1.95 -6.54 -0.16
N ARG A 10 -2.79 -7.48 0.29
CA ARG A 10 -4.23 -7.50 -0.02
C ARG A 10 -4.96 -6.29 0.54
N GLN A 11 -4.64 -5.90 1.76
CA GLN A 11 -5.20 -4.69 2.36
C GLN A 11 -4.77 -3.45 1.58
N LEU A 12 -3.52 -3.39 1.10
CA LEU A 12 -3.08 -2.29 0.25
C LEU A 12 -3.83 -2.25 -1.07
N ALA A 13 -4.01 -3.39 -1.75
CA ALA A 13 -4.80 -3.48 -2.97
C ALA A 13 -6.24 -2.97 -2.76
N ASN A 14 -6.87 -3.29 -1.63
CA ASN A 14 -8.19 -2.78 -1.30
C ASN A 14 -8.21 -1.25 -1.14
N VAL A 15 -7.16 -0.66 -0.57
CA VAL A 15 -7.03 0.81 -0.44
C VAL A 15 -6.80 1.48 -1.80
N LEU A 16 -6.02 0.86 -2.67
CA LEU A 16 -5.74 1.37 -4.02
C LEU A 16 -6.85 1.05 -5.04
N GLY A 17 -7.76 0.14 -4.69
CA GLY A 17 -8.95 -0.23 -5.46
C GLY A 17 -8.82 -1.50 -6.30
N ASN A 18 -7.61 -1.99 -6.57
CA ASN A 18 -7.37 -3.27 -7.23
C ASN A 18 -5.94 -3.79 -6.99
N GLU A 19 -5.70 -5.08 -7.27
CA GLU A 19 -4.37 -5.71 -7.16
C GLU A 19 -3.40 -5.32 -8.28
N ASP A 20 -3.89 -4.91 -9.46
CA ASP A 20 -3.06 -4.49 -10.60
C ASP A 20 -2.24 -3.22 -10.32
N THR A 21 -2.66 -2.42 -9.33
CA THR A 21 -1.88 -1.27 -8.84
C THR A 21 -0.67 -1.66 -8.00
N LEU A 22 -0.59 -2.91 -7.54
CA LEU A 22 0.54 -3.40 -6.75
C LEU A 22 1.72 -3.71 -7.65
N VAL A 23 2.87 -3.15 -7.27
CA VAL A 23 4.15 -3.50 -7.87
C VAL A 23 4.78 -4.60 -7.04
N TRP A 24 4.81 -5.82 -7.57
CA TRP A 24 5.30 -7.00 -6.88
C TRP A 24 6.83 -7.12 -6.97
N ASN A 25 7.48 -7.28 -5.82
CA ASN A 25 8.86 -7.77 -5.76
C ASN A 25 8.89 -9.30 -5.82
N HIS A 26 7.88 -9.95 -5.24
CA HIS A 26 7.67 -11.39 -5.23
C HIS A 26 6.17 -11.70 -5.09
N HIS A 27 5.65 -12.60 -5.92
CA HIS A 27 4.21 -12.93 -5.96
C HIS A 27 4.01 -14.44 -6.06
N GLU A 28 3.60 -15.08 -4.97
CA GLU A 28 3.41 -16.53 -4.83
C GLU A 28 1.94 -16.90 -4.97
N GLY A 29 1.41 -16.84 -6.19
CA GLY A 29 0.02 -17.17 -6.47
C GLY A 29 -1.01 -16.29 -5.75
N HIS A 30 -2.25 -16.30 -6.23
CA HIS A 30 -3.28 -15.39 -5.71
C HIS A 30 -3.85 -15.80 -4.34
N MET A 31 -3.44 -16.94 -3.76
CA MET A 31 -3.99 -17.45 -2.49
C MET A 31 -3.07 -17.24 -1.29
N ASP A 32 -1.75 -17.11 -1.50
CA ASP A 32 -0.75 -17.05 -0.42
C ASP A 32 -0.16 -15.64 -0.27
N TRP A 33 -1.03 -14.65 -0.10
CA TRP A 33 -0.66 -13.23 0.07
C TRP A 33 0.34 -12.96 1.20
N CYS A 34 0.43 -13.86 2.18
CA CYS A 34 1.39 -13.79 3.28
C CYS A 34 2.85 -14.08 2.84
N LEU A 35 3.05 -14.69 1.68
CA LEU A 35 4.35 -14.96 1.08
C LEU A 35 4.75 -13.92 0.03
N CYS A 36 3.82 -13.02 -0.34
CA CYS A 36 4.09 -12.01 -1.36
C CYS A 36 4.78 -10.78 -0.76
N ALA A 37 5.68 -10.19 -1.54
CA ALA A 37 6.36 -8.94 -1.22
C ALA A 37 6.07 -7.89 -2.29
N ILE A 38 5.74 -6.69 -1.87
CA ILE A 38 5.42 -5.56 -2.75
C ILE A 38 6.39 -4.41 -2.55
N ASN A 39 6.59 -3.63 -3.61
CA ASN A 39 7.23 -2.33 -3.54
C ASN A 39 6.16 -1.28 -3.22
N ILE A 40 6.08 -0.90 -1.94
CA ILE A 40 5.08 0.06 -1.46
C ILE A 40 5.26 1.42 -2.14
N ALA A 41 6.48 1.93 -2.24
CA ALA A 41 6.74 3.25 -2.81
C ALA A 41 6.27 3.35 -4.28
N GLU A 42 6.59 2.34 -5.08
CA GLU A 42 6.16 2.29 -6.48
C GLU A 42 4.65 2.06 -6.62
N SER A 43 4.04 1.22 -5.76
CA SER A 43 2.59 0.98 -5.76
C SER A 43 1.78 2.23 -5.40
N LEU A 44 2.34 3.12 -4.58
CA LEU A 44 1.71 4.39 -4.21
C LEU A 44 1.99 5.51 -5.22
N ARG A 45 2.87 5.32 -6.20
CA ARG A 45 3.29 6.37 -7.12
C ARG A 45 2.11 6.88 -7.94
N GLY A 46 1.77 8.16 -7.79
CA GLY A 46 0.65 8.78 -8.50
C GLY A 46 -0.73 8.51 -7.88
N SER A 47 -0.81 7.74 -6.78
CA SER A 47 -2.07 7.49 -6.05
C SER A 47 -2.55 8.68 -5.21
N GLY A 48 -1.67 9.66 -4.94
CA GLY A 48 -1.95 10.73 -3.97
C GLY A 48 -1.98 10.21 -2.52
N MET A 49 -1.30 9.10 -2.25
CA MET A 49 -1.14 8.52 -0.92
C MET A 49 0.34 8.36 -0.60
N THR A 50 0.65 8.35 0.69
CA THR A 50 1.99 8.11 1.24
C THR A 50 1.94 7.02 2.29
N ALA A 51 3.04 6.29 2.42
CA ALA A 51 3.24 5.31 3.49
C ALA A 51 4.12 5.88 4.60
N ARG A 52 3.80 5.55 5.84
CA ARG A 52 4.60 5.82 7.03
C ARG A 52 4.73 4.55 7.85
N ASP A 53 5.93 4.25 8.33
CA ASP A 53 6.13 3.20 9.33
C ASP A 53 5.92 3.79 10.73
N GLN A 54 5.11 3.11 11.54
CA GLN A 54 4.86 3.47 12.93
C GLN A 54 4.84 2.18 13.77
N ASP A 55 5.84 1.99 14.62
CA ASP A 55 5.95 0.81 15.50
C ASP A 55 5.84 -0.52 14.73
N ARG A 56 6.48 -0.63 13.57
CA ARG A 56 6.41 -1.78 12.63
C ARG A 56 5.04 -1.99 11.96
N THR A 57 4.17 -1.00 12.06
CA THR A 57 2.89 -0.97 11.36
C THR A 57 2.99 0.01 10.21
N LEU A 58 2.61 -0.44 9.01
CA LEU A 58 2.56 0.41 7.84
C LEU A 58 1.23 1.18 7.84
N ILE A 59 1.31 2.50 7.87
CA ILE A 59 0.16 3.40 7.79
C ILE A 59 0.12 4.01 6.40
N ILE A 60 -1.02 3.92 5.72
CA ILE A 60 -1.28 4.60 4.44
C ILE A 60 -2.18 5.79 4.69
N GLU A 61 -1.72 6.96 4.29
CA GLU A 61 -2.46 8.22 4.44
C GLU A 61 -2.58 8.95 3.10
N ARG A 62 -3.68 9.67 2.91
CA ARG A 62 -3.82 10.54 1.74
C ARG A 62 -2.86 11.71 1.89
N THR A 63 -2.12 11.98 0.82
CA THR A 63 -1.36 13.22 0.73
C THR A 63 -2.37 14.35 0.68
N ALA A 64 -2.40 15.19 1.72
CA ALA A 64 -3.11 16.44 1.67
C ALA A 64 -2.47 17.24 0.53
N LYS A 65 -3.16 17.38 -0.61
CA LYS A 65 -2.78 18.38 -1.60
C LYS A 65 -2.92 19.73 -0.92
N GLU A 66 -1.80 20.33 -0.53
CA GLU A 66 -1.76 21.77 -0.32
C GLU A 66 -2.20 22.40 -1.66
N HIS A 67 -3.39 23.00 -1.62
CA HIS A 67 -3.92 23.79 -2.71
C HIS A 67 -3.04 25.05 -2.80
N VAL A 68 -2.11 25.08 -3.77
CA VAL A 68 -1.39 26.29 -4.17
C VAL A 68 -2.17 26.98 -5.28
#